data_AF-A0A1I5TNF5-F1
#
_entry.id   AF-A0A1I5TNF5-F1
#
_cell.length_a   1.000
_cell.length_b   1.000
_cell.length_c   1.000
_cell.angle_alpha   90.00
_cell.angle_beta   90.00
_cell.angle_gamma   90.00
#
_symmetry.space_group_name_H-M   'P 1'
#
loop_
_entity.id
_entity.type
_entity.pdbx_description
1 polymer ?
#
loop_
_entity_poly.entity_id
_entity_poly.type
_entity_poly.pdbx_seq_one_letter_code
_entity_poly.pdbx_strand_id
1 'polypeptide(L)'
;MKILVIGGCHSYGYGIAAGQGFVQRIVNRLEKEYGMVKVDYYTPFKMAKTVLLLNELKEKTRNYDLILLQLGHFELLQADSFKSLIASKNRDFNQRVYGTYDQEIELQNKPTDLTQFLTQGFDQVSSKRENRFTSGLKKMRGKSIDLLKFSILKTLNLFMELPRIQFVRINLTLILDSLYQVRDKVLLLTPFPIRERTSNFLRKEGQKIFLEEGLKRGFNVIDSFEIISGNKENCFLEDGCHLNARGHRAIFKEIMENFDFYETENTNLLNVRKIFRYFMENQN
;
A
#
# COMPACT_ATOMS: atom_id res chain seq x y z
N MET A 1 -3.79 -4.82 22.88
CA MET A 1 -3.93 -3.91 21.72
C MET A 1 -4.57 -4.63 20.54
N LYS A 2 -5.38 -3.95 19.73
CA LYS A 2 -6.00 -4.47 18.52
C LYS A 2 -5.71 -3.59 17.31
N ILE A 3 -5.11 -4.18 16.27
CA ILE A 3 -4.72 -3.49 15.03
C ILE A 3 -5.56 -4.02 13.87
N LEU A 4 -6.12 -3.12 13.05
CA LEU A 4 -6.73 -3.44 11.77
C LEU A 4 -5.75 -3.11 10.65
N VAL A 5 -5.50 -4.07 9.75
CA VAL A 5 -4.62 -3.86 8.60
C VAL A 5 -5.43 -4.12 7.34
N ILE A 6 -5.66 -3.09 6.53
CA ILE A 6 -6.29 -3.25 5.21
C ILE A 6 -5.27 -2.83 4.15
N GLY A 7 -4.89 -3.76 3.28
CA GLY A 7 -3.95 -3.40 2.23
C GLY A 7 -3.58 -4.50 1.25
N GLY A 8 -2.62 -4.17 0.39
CA GLY A 8 -2.11 -5.06 -0.65
C GLY A 8 -1.05 -6.05 -0.16
N CYS A 9 -0.33 -6.63 -1.13
CA CYS A 9 0.68 -7.66 -0.92
C CYS A 9 1.84 -7.25 0.00
N HIS A 10 2.17 -5.97 0.08
CA HIS A 10 3.21 -5.48 0.96
C HIS A 10 2.81 -5.50 2.44
N SER A 11 1.52 -5.38 2.76
CA SER A 11 1.06 -5.35 4.16
C SER A 11 1.32 -6.66 4.90
N TYR A 12 1.29 -7.80 4.20
CA TYR A 12 1.66 -9.09 4.78
C TYR A 12 3.12 -9.52 4.50
N GLY A 13 3.89 -8.70 3.79
CA GLY A 13 5.30 -8.98 3.49
C GLY A 13 5.50 -10.05 2.41
N TYR A 14 4.79 -9.97 1.28
CA TYR A 14 5.00 -10.87 0.15
C TYR A 14 6.47 -10.97 -0.27
N GLY A 15 6.96 -12.20 -0.47
CA GLY A 15 8.28 -12.48 -1.04
C GLY A 15 9.47 -12.19 -0.11
N ILE A 16 9.23 -11.99 1.19
CA ILE A 16 10.27 -11.83 2.21
C ILE A 16 10.04 -12.75 3.40
N ALA A 17 11.09 -12.97 4.20
CA ALA A 17 11.01 -13.87 5.35
C ALA A 17 10.03 -13.34 6.42
N ALA A 18 9.40 -14.26 7.15
CA ALA A 18 8.52 -13.93 8.26
C ALA A 18 9.23 -13.04 9.30
N GLY A 19 8.49 -12.11 9.88
CA GLY A 19 8.99 -11.08 10.80
C GLY A 19 9.69 -9.90 10.10
N GLN A 20 9.92 -9.94 8.78
CA GLN A 20 10.63 -8.86 8.08
C GLN A 20 9.69 -7.82 7.45
N GLY A 21 8.40 -8.10 7.33
CA GLY A 21 7.40 -7.16 6.82
C GLY A 21 7.25 -5.95 7.72
N PHE A 22 6.94 -4.78 7.14
CA PHE A 22 6.86 -3.54 7.91
C PHE A 22 5.80 -3.62 9.01
N VAL A 23 4.62 -4.19 8.70
CA VAL A 23 3.56 -4.40 9.70
C VAL A 23 4.01 -5.37 10.79
N GLN A 24 4.64 -6.48 10.44
CA GLN A 24 5.14 -7.46 11.42
C GLN A 24 6.18 -6.82 12.35
N ARG A 25 7.04 -5.94 11.83
CA ARG A 25 8.01 -5.19 12.64
C ARG A 25 7.32 -4.19 13.58
N ILE A 26 6.27 -3.50 13.13
CA ILE A 26 5.45 -2.62 13.98
C ILE A 26 4.83 -3.45 15.11
N VAL A 27 4.17 -4.56 14.78
CA VAL A 27 3.51 -5.45 15.75
C VAL A 27 4.52 -5.95 16.77
N ASN A 28 5.65 -6.52 16.34
CA ASN A 28 6.70 -7.00 17.23
C ASN A 28 7.28 -5.90 18.15
N ARG A 29 7.30 -4.64 17.68
CA ARG A 29 7.76 -3.50 18.48
C ARG A 29 6.73 -3.14 19.54
N LEU A 30 5.46 -2.99 19.15
CA LEU A 30 4.35 -2.68 20.04
C LEU A 30 4.11 -3.80 21.05
N GLU A 31 4.31 -5.06 20.67
CA GLU A 31 4.19 -6.19 21.59
C GLU A 31 5.19 -6.13 22.74
N LYS A 32 6.42 -5.68 22.44
CA LYS A 32 7.46 -5.50 23.45
C LYS A 32 7.19 -4.34 24.39
N GLU A 33 6.44 -3.33 23.95
CA GLU A 33 6.18 -2.11 24.72
C GLU A 33 4.88 -2.17 25.51
N TYR A 34 3.82 -2.73 24.92
CA TYR A 34 2.45 -2.67 25.44
C TYR A 34 1.85 -4.05 25.69
N GLY A 35 2.61 -5.14 25.52
CA GLY A 35 2.14 -6.50 25.69
C GLY A 35 1.32 -7.01 24.51
N MET A 36 0.35 -7.90 24.72
CA MET A 36 -0.30 -8.65 23.63
C MET A 36 -0.95 -7.75 22.56
N VAL A 37 -0.56 -7.94 21.29
CA VAL A 37 -1.14 -7.27 20.11
C VAL A 37 -1.90 -8.28 19.26
N LYS A 38 -3.20 -8.06 19.07
CA LYS A 38 -4.02 -8.80 18.12
C LYS A 38 -4.12 -8.03 16.81
N VAL A 39 -3.92 -8.70 15.68
CA VAL A 39 -3.99 -8.08 14.36
C VAL A 39 -5.04 -8.77 13.50
N ASP A 40 -6.00 -7.99 13.00
CA ASP A 40 -6.98 -8.44 12.02
C ASP A 40 -6.51 -7.99 10.62
N TYR A 41 -5.98 -8.92 9.83
CA TYR A 41 -5.48 -8.66 8.48
C TYR A 41 -6.58 -8.81 7.43
N TYR A 42 -6.81 -7.78 6.63
CA TYR A 42 -7.59 -7.85 5.39
C TYR A 42 -6.64 -7.56 4.23
N THR A 43 -5.91 -8.60 3.84
CA THR A 43 -4.85 -8.50 2.83
C THR A 43 -4.72 -9.82 2.04
N PRO A 44 -4.44 -9.78 0.72
CA PRO A 44 -4.44 -8.59 -0.14
C PRO A 44 -5.86 -8.08 -0.42
N PHE A 45 -6.06 -6.75 -0.49
CA PHE A 45 -7.37 -6.12 -0.65
C PHE A 45 -7.40 -5.03 -1.72
N LYS A 46 -8.54 -4.89 -2.40
CA LYS A 46 -8.82 -3.84 -3.40
C LYS A 46 -9.55 -2.65 -2.78
N MET A 47 -9.45 -1.48 -3.39
CA MET A 47 -10.08 -0.26 -2.86
C MET A 47 -11.61 -0.36 -2.82
N ALA A 48 -12.26 -0.82 -3.89
CA ALA A 48 -13.71 -0.98 -3.92
C ALA A 48 -14.22 -1.90 -2.81
N LYS A 49 -13.50 -3.01 -2.57
CA LYS A 49 -13.85 -3.94 -1.50
C LYS A 49 -13.60 -3.35 -0.11
N THR A 50 -12.60 -2.49 0.03
CA THR A 50 -12.36 -1.76 1.28
C THR A 50 -13.56 -0.91 1.66
N VAL A 51 -14.22 -0.26 0.70
CA VAL A 51 -15.47 0.50 0.95
C VAL A 51 -16.54 -0.42 1.53
N LEU A 52 -16.76 -1.59 0.94
CA LEU A 52 -17.75 -2.56 1.42
C LEU A 52 -17.41 -3.07 2.82
N LEU A 53 -16.15 -3.46 3.04
CA LEU A 53 -15.67 -3.94 4.33
C LEU A 53 -15.87 -2.91 5.44
N LEU A 54 -15.55 -1.63 5.18
CA LEU A 54 -15.68 -0.57 6.18
C LEU A 54 -17.14 -0.27 6.51
N ASN A 55 -18.06 -0.45 5.57
CA ASN A 55 -19.50 -0.38 5.86
C ASN A 55 -19.93 -1.51 6.80
N GLU A 56 -19.44 -2.73 6.60
CA GLU A 56 -19.71 -3.87 7.49
C GLU A 56 -19.06 -3.72 8.88
N LEU A 57 -17.86 -3.12 8.92
CA LEU A 57 -17.10 -2.94 10.15
C LEU A 57 -17.42 -1.64 10.89
N LYS A 58 -18.34 -0.79 10.39
CA LYS A 58 -18.52 0.61 10.82
C LYS A 58 -18.41 0.82 12.34
N GLU A 59 -19.23 0.14 13.14
CA GLU A 59 -19.20 0.28 14.61
C GLU A 59 -17.98 -0.41 15.24
N LYS A 60 -17.50 -1.49 14.64
CA LYS A 60 -16.31 -2.24 15.10
C LYS A 60 -15.01 -1.49 14.88
N THR A 61 -14.96 -0.52 13.95
CA THR A 61 -13.74 0.27 13.66
C THR A 61 -13.23 1.00 14.90
N ARG A 62 -14.14 1.42 15.80
CA ARG A 62 -13.81 2.11 17.06
C ARG A 62 -13.04 1.24 18.05
N ASN A 63 -13.19 -0.09 17.96
CA ASN A 63 -12.55 -1.07 18.85
C ASN A 63 -11.11 -1.40 18.44
N TYR A 64 -10.60 -0.80 17.37
CA TYR A 64 -9.19 -0.87 17.03
C TYR A 64 -8.45 0.31 17.65
N ASP A 65 -7.23 0.03 18.07
CA ASP A 65 -6.27 0.99 18.62
C ASP A 65 -5.46 1.64 17.48
N LEU A 66 -5.28 0.90 16.38
CA LEU A 66 -4.57 1.36 15.19
C LEU A 66 -5.20 0.76 13.94
N ILE A 67 -5.34 1.58 12.90
CA ILE A 67 -5.79 1.15 11.57
C ILE A 67 -4.70 1.51 10.56
N LEU A 68 -4.11 0.50 9.92
CA LEU A 68 -3.11 0.67 8.86
C LEU A 68 -3.77 0.48 7.50
N LEU A 69 -3.69 1.50 6.64
CA LEU A 69 -4.21 1.46 5.27
C LEU A 69 -3.08 1.53 4.25
N GLN A 70 -2.95 0.50 3.41
CA GLN A 70 -2.00 0.47 2.29
C GLN A 70 -2.71 0.01 1.02
N LEU A 71 -3.23 0.96 0.25
CA LEU A 71 -4.17 0.69 -0.85
C LEU A 71 -3.64 1.21 -2.19
N GLY A 72 -4.42 1.03 -3.27
CA GLY A 72 -4.17 1.63 -4.59
C GLY A 72 -3.11 0.93 -5.44
N HIS A 73 -2.34 -0.02 -4.89
CA HIS A 73 -1.27 -0.70 -5.62
C HIS A 73 -1.79 -1.53 -6.78
N PHE A 74 -2.94 -2.18 -6.57
CA PHE A 74 -3.57 -3.02 -7.56
C PHE A 74 -4.19 -2.17 -8.66
N GLU A 75 -4.95 -1.13 -8.30
CA GLU A 75 -5.64 -0.25 -9.24
C GLU A 75 -4.65 0.52 -10.14
N LEU A 76 -3.51 0.91 -9.57
CA LEU A 76 -2.47 1.73 -10.23
C LEU A 76 -1.36 0.88 -10.88
N LEU A 77 -1.56 -0.43 -11.03
CA LEU A 77 -0.66 -1.32 -11.78
C LEU A 77 -1.10 -1.39 -13.25
N GLN A 78 -0.19 -1.27 -14.20
CA GLN A 78 -0.49 -1.53 -15.61
C GLN A 78 -0.17 -2.99 -15.99
N ALA A 79 -1.06 -3.92 -15.64
CA ALA A 79 -0.95 -5.31 -16.07
C ALA A 79 -1.78 -5.60 -17.35
N ASP A 80 -2.78 -4.77 -17.62
CA ASP A 80 -3.67 -4.92 -18.76
C ASP A 80 -3.12 -4.28 -20.05
N SER A 81 -3.89 -4.34 -21.15
CA SER A 81 -3.54 -3.66 -22.40
C SER A 81 -3.50 -2.13 -22.24
N PHE A 82 -2.69 -1.41 -23.02
CA PHE A 82 -2.64 0.06 -22.92
C PHE A 82 -4.01 0.72 -23.18
N LYS A 83 -4.86 0.13 -24.02
CA LYS A 83 -6.21 0.63 -24.30
C LYS A 83 -7.10 0.67 -23.06
N SER A 84 -6.92 -0.25 -22.11
CA SER A 84 -7.73 -0.28 -20.89
C SER A 84 -7.36 0.82 -19.89
N LEU A 85 -6.27 1.57 -20.11
CA LEU A 85 -5.96 2.76 -19.32
C LEU A 85 -6.86 3.94 -19.64
N ILE A 86 -7.39 3.97 -20.86
CA ILE A 86 -8.16 5.09 -21.41
C ILE A 86 -9.64 4.71 -21.53
N ALA A 87 -9.96 3.42 -21.61
CA ALA A 87 -11.33 2.94 -21.65
C ALA A 87 -12.05 3.15 -20.31
N SER A 88 -13.00 4.09 -20.27
CA SER A 88 -13.77 4.49 -19.09
C SER A 88 -14.75 3.43 -18.56
N LYS A 89 -15.00 2.35 -19.32
CA LYS A 89 -16.01 1.34 -18.98
C LYS A 89 -15.51 0.22 -18.07
N ASN A 90 -14.19 -0.01 -17.99
CA ASN A 90 -13.65 -1.03 -17.08
C ASN A 90 -13.44 -0.41 -15.71
N ARG A 91 -14.30 -0.75 -14.75
CA ARG A 91 -14.07 -0.48 -13.32
C ARG A 91 -13.34 -1.62 -12.61
N ASP A 92 -13.17 -2.73 -13.32
CA ASP A 92 -12.58 -3.96 -12.79
C ASP A 92 -11.19 -4.15 -13.41
N PHE A 93 -10.23 -3.40 -12.87
CA PHE A 93 -8.87 -3.35 -13.38
C PHE A 93 -8.10 -4.60 -12.98
N ASN A 94 -7.19 -5.08 -13.83
CA ASN A 94 -6.17 -6.07 -13.46
C ASN A 94 -6.69 -7.42 -12.93
N GLN A 95 -7.89 -7.87 -13.33
CA GLN A 95 -8.48 -9.18 -12.96
C GLN A 95 -7.61 -10.42 -13.27
N ARG A 96 -6.47 -10.25 -13.95
CA ARG A 96 -5.52 -11.32 -14.30
C ARG A 96 -4.29 -11.36 -13.39
N VAL A 97 -4.13 -10.39 -12.49
CA VAL A 97 -2.92 -10.26 -11.67
C VAL A 97 -2.89 -11.27 -10.52
N TYR A 98 -4.04 -11.62 -9.95
CA TYR A 98 -4.11 -12.65 -8.91
C TYR A 98 -4.62 -14.00 -9.40
N GLY A 99 -5.15 -14.09 -10.63
CA GLY A 99 -5.52 -15.35 -11.24
C GLY A 99 -6.62 -16.05 -10.44
N THR A 100 -6.39 -17.28 -9.98
CA THR A 100 -7.35 -18.01 -9.14
C THR A 100 -7.58 -17.36 -7.78
N TYR A 101 -6.60 -16.62 -7.26
CA TYR A 101 -6.72 -15.91 -5.99
C TYR A 101 -7.64 -14.68 -6.07
N ASP A 102 -7.98 -14.18 -7.27
CA ASP A 102 -8.95 -13.09 -7.38
C ASP A 102 -10.30 -13.50 -6.77
N GLN A 103 -10.76 -14.74 -6.97
CA GLN A 103 -12.01 -15.23 -6.37
C GLN A 103 -11.95 -15.28 -4.83
N GLU A 104 -10.82 -15.71 -4.28
CA GLU A 104 -10.62 -15.73 -2.82
C GLU A 104 -10.59 -14.31 -2.24
N ILE A 105 -9.91 -13.39 -2.91
CA ILE A 105 -9.88 -11.97 -2.54
C ILE A 105 -11.29 -11.36 -2.63
N GLU A 106 -12.07 -11.70 -3.66
CA GLU A 106 -13.46 -11.23 -3.81
C GLU A 106 -14.42 -11.83 -2.77
N LEU A 107 -14.15 -13.03 -2.24
CA LEU A 107 -14.97 -13.69 -1.21
C LEU A 107 -14.49 -13.44 0.23
N GLN A 108 -13.31 -12.84 0.42
CA GLN A 108 -12.75 -12.58 1.73
C GLN A 108 -13.59 -11.57 2.55
N ASN A 109 -14.34 -12.07 3.54
CA ASN A 109 -15.11 -11.24 4.48
C ASN A 109 -14.63 -11.41 5.94
N LYS A 110 -13.56 -12.19 6.14
CA LYS A 110 -12.95 -12.46 7.45
C LYS A 110 -11.45 -12.11 7.42
N PRO A 111 -10.84 -11.86 8.59
CA PRO A 111 -9.40 -11.66 8.67
C PRO A 111 -8.63 -12.84 8.09
N THR A 112 -7.58 -12.56 7.32
CA THR A 112 -6.66 -13.52 6.72
C THR A 112 -5.76 -14.13 7.78
N ASP A 113 -5.58 -15.45 7.76
CA ASP A 113 -4.46 -16.09 8.44
C ASP A 113 -3.19 -15.97 7.58
N LEU A 114 -2.21 -15.22 8.07
CA LEU A 114 -0.96 -14.96 7.34
C LEU A 114 -0.06 -16.18 7.21
N THR A 115 -0.22 -17.23 8.02
CA THR A 115 0.63 -18.42 7.91
C THR A 115 0.57 -19.04 6.51
N GLN A 116 -0.60 -19.04 5.88
CA GLN A 116 -0.76 -19.57 4.51
C GLN A 116 0.03 -18.77 3.47
N PHE A 117 0.04 -17.44 3.57
CA PHE A 117 0.72 -16.56 2.61
C PHE A 117 2.24 -16.49 2.81
N LEU A 118 2.69 -16.52 4.07
CA LEU A 118 4.12 -16.48 4.40
C LEU A 118 4.85 -17.75 3.99
N THR A 119 4.18 -18.90 4.06
CA THR A 119 4.77 -20.19 3.68
C THR A 119 4.84 -20.35 2.16
N GLN A 120 3.84 -19.86 1.41
CA GLN A 120 3.79 -20.00 -0.05
C GLN A 120 4.57 -18.90 -0.82
N GLY A 121 4.67 -17.70 -0.26
CA GLY A 121 5.27 -16.54 -0.93
C GLY A 121 6.79 -16.61 -1.07
N PHE A 122 7.49 -17.32 -0.18
CA PHE A 122 8.95 -17.47 -0.26
C PHE A 122 9.36 -18.51 -1.31
N ASP A 123 8.69 -19.67 -1.32
CA ASP A 123 9.05 -20.82 -2.18
C ASP A 123 8.67 -20.62 -3.66
N GLN A 124 7.61 -19.85 -3.96
CA GLN A 124 7.26 -19.55 -5.35
C GLN A 124 8.15 -18.46 -5.99
N VAL A 125 8.68 -17.53 -5.19
CA VAL A 125 9.60 -16.50 -5.67
C VAL A 125 11.00 -17.09 -5.90
N SER A 126 11.43 -18.04 -5.06
CA SER A 126 12.70 -18.76 -5.22
C SER A 126 12.70 -19.75 -6.40
N SER A 127 11.56 -20.39 -6.71
CA SER A 127 11.44 -21.38 -7.81
C SER A 127 11.13 -20.77 -9.19
N LYS A 128 10.44 -19.62 -9.28
CA LYS A 128 10.25 -18.90 -10.56
C LYS A 128 11.50 -18.15 -11.05
N ARG A 129 12.59 -18.19 -10.28
CA ARG A 129 13.87 -17.51 -10.49
C ARG A 129 14.65 -18.03 -11.71
N GLU A 130 14.37 -19.25 -12.17
CA GLU A 130 15.12 -19.89 -13.26
C GLU A 130 14.54 -19.65 -14.68
N ASN A 131 13.24 -19.35 -14.83
CA ASN A 131 12.58 -19.50 -16.14
C ASN A 131 12.28 -18.21 -16.92
N ARG A 132 12.81 -17.04 -16.54
CA ARG A 132 12.49 -15.76 -17.21
C ARG A 132 13.67 -14.94 -17.75
N PHE A 133 14.83 -15.56 -17.92
CA PHE A 133 15.96 -14.95 -18.64
C PHE A 133 16.04 -15.48 -20.08
N THR A 134 15.22 -14.94 -20.99
CA THR A 134 15.42 -15.16 -22.44
C THR A 134 15.42 -13.86 -23.26
N SER A 135 16.56 -13.62 -23.91
CA SER A 135 16.84 -12.80 -25.10
C SER A 135 16.83 -11.26 -25.01
N GLY A 136 18.03 -10.66 -25.15
CA GLY A 136 18.29 -9.21 -25.12
C GLY A 136 17.63 -8.39 -26.24
N LEU A 137 17.22 -9.02 -27.35
CA LEU A 137 16.56 -8.36 -28.49
C LEU A 137 15.08 -8.00 -28.24
N LYS A 138 14.35 -8.77 -27.41
CA LYS A 138 12.98 -8.40 -26.98
C LYS A 138 12.99 -7.24 -25.97
N LYS A 139 14.08 -7.10 -25.21
CA LYS A 139 14.24 -6.08 -24.16
C LYS A 139 14.39 -4.65 -24.73
N MET A 140 15.00 -4.49 -25.91
CA MET A 140 15.14 -3.18 -26.57
C MET A 140 13.83 -2.69 -27.21
N ARG A 141 13.10 -3.56 -27.94
CA ARG A 141 11.78 -3.20 -28.49
C ARG A 141 10.75 -2.88 -27.40
N GLY A 142 10.79 -3.61 -26.28
CA GLY A 142 9.93 -3.33 -25.12
C GLY A 142 10.17 -1.95 -24.51
N LYS A 143 11.45 -1.56 -24.31
CA LYS A 143 11.80 -0.25 -23.73
C LYS A 143 11.29 0.94 -24.54
N SER A 144 11.36 0.88 -25.87
CA SER A 144 10.87 1.96 -26.75
C SER A 144 9.35 2.07 -26.74
N ILE A 145 8.65 0.93 -26.68
CA ILE A 145 7.19 0.90 -26.57
C ILE A 145 6.75 1.46 -25.21
N ASP A 146 7.44 1.14 -24.13
CA ASP A 146 7.10 1.65 -22.79
C ASP A 146 7.41 3.14 -22.64
N LEU A 147 8.47 3.64 -23.30
CA LEU A 147 8.71 5.09 -23.45
C LEU A 147 7.54 5.79 -24.13
N LEU A 148 7.08 5.25 -25.27
CA LEU A 148 5.96 5.81 -26.01
C LEU A 148 4.66 5.80 -25.19
N LYS A 149 4.33 4.67 -24.55
CA LYS A 149 3.17 4.55 -23.65
C LYS A 149 3.22 5.58 -22.54
N PHE A 150 4.37 5.72 -21.89
CA PHE A 150 4.56 6.71 -20.83
C PHE A 150 4.36 8.14 -21.32
N SER A 151 4.95 8.50 -22.46
CA SER A 151 4.78 9.84 -23.06
C SER A 151 3.31 10.11 -23.40
N ILE A 152 2.61 9.15 -24.02
CA ILE A 152 1.18 9.28 -24.34
C ILE A 152 0.36 9.46 -23.05
N LEU A 153 0.58 8.64 -22.02
CA LEU A 153 -0.16 8.76 -20.77
C LEU A 153 0.08 10.08 -20.07
N LYS A 154 1.34 10.53 -20.02
CA LYS A 154 1.68 11.81 -19.41
C LYS A 154 0.96 12.95 -20.13
N THR A 155 0.97 12.95 -21.45
CA THR A 155 0.25 13.95 -22.25
C THR A 155 -1.26 13.86 -22.04
N LEU A 156 -1.86 12.66 -22.11
CA LEU A 156 -3.30 12.48 -21.88
C LEU A 156 -3.71 12.97 -20.49
N ASN A 157 -2.93 12.65 -19.46
CA ASN A 157 -3.22 13.08 -18.08
C ASN A 157 -3.17 14.61 -17.89
N LEU A 158 -2.54 15.36 -18.80
CA LEU A 158 -2.59 16.82 -18.79
C LEU A 158 -3.93 17.37 -19.31
N PHE A 159 -4.60 16.63 -20.21
CA PHE A 159 -5.85 17.05 -20.84
C PHE A 159 -7.10 16.39 -20.23
N MET A 160 -6.95 15.21 -19.63
CA MET A 160 -8.04 14.46 -19.01
C MET A 160 -7.54 13.63 -17.83
N GLU A 161 -8.30 13.59 -16.73
CA GLU A 161 -8.02 12.65 -15.63
C GLU A 161 -8.28 11.22 -16.11
N LEU A 162 -7.29 10.33 -15.94
CA LEU A 162 -7.42 8.94 -16.38
C LEU A 162 -8.48 8.20 -15.53
N PRO A 163 -9.31 7.30 -16.11
CA PRO A 163 -10.34 6.58 -15.37
C PRO A 163 -9.85 5.85 -14.11
N ARG A 164 -8.62 5.31 -14.11
CA ARG A 164 -8.02 4.67 -12.95
C ARG A 164 -7.70 5.66 -11.82
N ILE A 165 -7.23 6.85 -12.17
CA ILE A 165 -6.91 7.92 -11.24
C ILE A 165 -8.22 8.43 -10.60
N GLN A 166 -9.24 8.65 -11.42
CA GLN A 166 -10.59 8.99 -10.94
C GLN A 166 -11.17 7.90 -10.02
N PHE A 167 -11.04 6.63 -10.39
CA PHE A 167 -11.49 5.51 -9.56
C PHE A 167 -10.81 5.49 -8.19
N VAL A 168 -9.49 5.70 -8.15
CA VAL A 168 -8.73 5.78 -6.90
C VAL A 168 -9.22 6.96 -6.05
N ARG A 169 -9.41 8.14 -6.63
CA ARG A 169 -9.93 9.31 -5.90
C ARG A 169 -11.30 9.07 -5.29
N ILE A 170 -12.24 8.54 -6.06
CA ILE A 170 -13.60 8.23 -5.59
C ILE A 170 -13.56 7.22 -4.45
N ASN A 171 -12.89 6.07 -4.64
CA ASN A 171 -12.88 5.04 -3.61
C ASN A 171 -12.10 5.47 -2.37
N LEU A 172 -10.98 6.19 -2.53
CA LEU A 172 -10.25 6.74 -1.38
C LEU A 172 -11.14 7.67 -0.57
N THR A 173 -11.88 8.55 -1.24
CA THR A 173 -12.79 9.48 -0.58
C THR A 173 -13.82 8.72 0.27
N LEU A 174 -14.50 7.73 -0.31
CA LEU A 174 -15.47 6.90 0.41
C LEU A 174 -14.85 6.16 1.61
N ILE A 175 -13.62 5.65 1.46
CA ILE A 175 -12.88 4.97 2.53
C ILE A 175 -12.57 5.95 3.67
N LEU A 176 -12.04 7.12 3.35
CA LEU A 176 -11.69 8.13 4.35
C LEU A 176 -12.93 8.69 5.04
N ASP A 177 -14.01 8.93 4.30
CA ASP A 177 -15.27 9.39 4.88
C ASP A 177 -15.84 8.34 5.87
N SER A 178 -15.71 7.05 5.55
CA SER A 178 -16.12 5.95 6.44
C SER A 178 -15.30 5.87 7.73
N LEU A 179 -14.05 6.34 7.70
CA LEU A 179 -13.12 6.30 8.83
C LEU A 179 -12.96 7.64 9.55
N TYR A 180 -13.67 8.69 9.11
CA TYR A 180 -13.46 10.06 9.59
C TYR A 180 -13.58 10.23 11.11
N GLN A 181 -14.47 9.46 11.75
CA GLN A 181 -14.71 9.49 13.19
C GLN A 181 -13.57 8.85 14.01
N VAL A 182 -12.68 8.08 13.38
CA VAL A 182 -11.52 7.40 14.00
C VAL A 182 -10.21 7.77 13.30
N ARG A 183 -10.18 8.91 12.60
CA ARG A 183 -9.07 9.34 11.72
C ARG A 183 -7.72 9.49 12.43
N ASP A 184 -7.75 9.79 13.72
CA ASP A 184 -6.60 9.89 14.62
C ASP A 184 -5.89 8.54 14.82
N LYS A 185 -6.62 7.43 14.71
CA LYS A 185 -6.09 6.07 14.80
C LYS A 185 -5.64 5.50 13.45
N VAL A 186 -5.82 6.23 12.36
CA VAL A 186 -5.59 5.73 11.00
C VAL A 186 -4.27 6.24 10.46
N LEU A 187 -3.35 5.31 10.15
CA LEU A 187 -2.15 5.58 9.36
C LEU A 187 -2.41 5.22 7.89
N LEU A 188 -2.48 6.24 7.04
CA LEU A 188 -2.67 6.10 5.59
C LEU A 188 -1.32 6.13 4.88
N LEU A 189 -0.93 5.03 4.24
CA LEU A 189 0.28 4.97 3.42
C LEU A 189 -0.08 5.31 1.96
N THR A 190 0.65 6.24 1.35
CA THR A 190 0.57 6.45 -0.12
C THR A 190 1.01 5.18 -0.86
N PRO A 191 0.64 4.96 -2.13
CA PRO A 191 1.14 3.81 -2.88
C PRO A 191 2.68 3.81 -2.97
N PHE A 192 3.34 2.67 -2.72
CA PHE A 192 4.79 2.52 -2.89
C PHE A 192 5.18 2.70 -4.36
N PRO A 193 6.38 3.20 -4.67
CA PRO A 193 6.82 3.27 -6.05
C PRO A 193 7.03 1.86 -6.63
N ILE A 194 7.25 1.78 -7.93
CA ILE A 194 7.55 0.54 -8.66
C ILE A 194 8.61 0.84 -9.72
N ARG A 195 9.40 -0.16 -10.14
CA ARG A 195 10.43 0.05 -11.17
C ARG A 195 9.85 0.25 -12.57
N GLU A 196 8.72 -0.38 -12.87
CA GLU A 196 8.04 -0.25 -14.17
C GLU A 196 7.47 1.17 -14.33
N ARG A 197 7.83 1.85 -15.42
CA ARG A 197 7.68 3.30 -15.57
C ARG A 197 6.22 3.76 -15.62
N THR A 198 5.37 3.06 -16.36
CA THR A 198 3.97 3.42 -16.54
C THR A 198 3.19 3.27 -15.24
N SER A 199 3.33 2.14 -14.55
CA SER A 199 2.73 1.92 -13.23
C SER A 199 3.30 2.90 -12.21
N ASN A 200 4.60 3.19 -12.26
CA ASN A 200 5.20 4.16 -11.33
C ASN A 200 4.68 5.58 -11.56
N PHE A 201 4.36 5.95 -12.80
CA PHE A 201 3.66 7.21 -13.10
C PHE A 201 2.27 7.24 -12.46
N LEU A 202 1.47 6.18 -12.68
CA LEU A 202 0.14 6.08 -12.07
C LEU A 202 0.21 6.11 -10.55
N ARG A 203 1.18 5.43 -9.94
CA ARG A 203 1.41 5.46 -8.48
C ARG A 203 1.86 6.83 -7.98
N LYS A 204 2.62 7.59 -8.77
CA LYS A 204 2.95 8.99 -8.44
C LYS A 204 1.73 9.90 -8.51
N GLU A 205 0.84 9.71 -9.48
CA GLU A 205 -0.43 10.45 -9.49
C GLU A 205 -1.36 10.03 -8.33
N GLY A 206 -1.41 8.73 -8.02
CA GLY A 206 -2.12 8.21 -6.85
C GLY A 206 -1.55 8.73 -5.52
N GLN A 207 -0.23 8.84 -5.39
CA GLN A 207 0.43 9.47 -4.23
C GLN A 207 -0.13 10.86 -3.97
N LYS A 208 -0.22 11.71 -5.01
CA LYS A 208 -0.77 13.07 -4.87
C LYS A 208 -2.20 13.04 -4.34
N ILE A 209 -3.05 12.13 -4.84
CA ILE A 209 -4.42 11.96 -4.36
C ILE A 209 -4.44 11.57 -2.87
N PHE A 210 -3.60 10.61 -2.48
CA PHE A 210 -3.55 10.15 -1.08
C PHE A 210 -3.11 11.26 -0.13
N LEU A 211 -2.11 12.06 -0.52
CA LEU A 211 -1.67 13.23 0.24
C LEU A 211 -2.78 14.28 0.31
N GLU A 212 -3.36 14.65 -0.84
CA GLU A 212 -4.41 15.67 -0.92
C GLU A 212 -5.64 15.28 -0.08
N GLU A 213 -6.25 14.12 -0.36
CA GLU A 213 -7.50 13.71 0.27
C GLU A 213 -7.32 13.36 1.76
N GLY A 214 -6.19 12.75 2.11
CA GLY A 214 -5.86 12.35 3.48
C GLY A 214 -5.53 13.55 4.37
N LEU A 215 -4.62 14.42 3.93
CA LEU A 215 -4.23 15.60 4.71
C LEU A 215 -5.39 16.60 4.84
N LYS A 216 -6.16 16.81 3.77
CA LYS A 216 -7.36 17.68 3.79
C LYS A 216 -8.38 17.24 4.85
N ARG A 217 -8.50 15.94 5.12
CA ARG A 217 -9.41 15.36 6.12
C ARG A 217 -8.77 15.14 7.49
N GLY A 218 -7.51 15.55 7.68
CA GLY A 218 -6.81 15.43 8.96
C GLY A 218 -6.39 14.01 9.32
N PHE A 219 -6.17 13.14 8.33
CA PHE A 219 -5.61 11.80 8.57
C PHE A 219 -4.08 11.87 8.75
N ASN A 220 -3.54 10.91 9.50
CA ASN A 220 -2.09 10.69 9.55
C ASN A 220 -1.62 10.02 8.26
N VAL A 221 -1.08 10.82 7.32
CA VAL A 221 -0.58 10.31 6.03
C VAL A 221 0.93 10.13 6.04
N ILE A 222 1.39 8.96 5.61
CA ILE A 222 2.81 8.62 5.41
C ILE A 222 3.08 8.64 3.91
N ASP A 223 4.00 9.51 3.47
CA ASP A 223 4.41 9.56 2.07
C ASP A 223 5.42 8.45 1.74
N SER A 224 4.88 7.23 1.75
CA SER A 224 5.63 6.00 1.52
C SER A 224 6.20 5.91 0.10
N PHE A 225 5.61 6.65 -0.85
CA PHE A 225 6.17 6.81 -2.18
C PHE A 225 7.54 7.51 -2.13
N GLU A 226 7.66 8.65 -1.46
CA GLU A 226 8.93 9.40 -1.37
C GLU A 226 9.99 8.65 -0.57
N ILE A 227 9.61 8.05 0.56
CA ILE A 227 10.53 7.30 1.44
C ILE A 227 11.26 6.20 0.67
N ILE A 228 10.53 5.43 -0.15
CA ILE A 228 11.15 4.40 -0.99
C ILE A 228 11.83 5.02 -2.21
N SER A 229 11.32 6.15 -2.72
CA SER A 229 11.87 6.80 -3.91
C SER A 229 13.31 7.26 -3.73
N GLY A 230 13.70 7.67 -2.52
CA GLY A 230 15.08 8.03 -2.21
C GLY A 230 16.09 6.88 -2.36
N ASN A 231 15.66 5.62 -2.36
CA ASN A 231 16.55 4.45 -2.46
C ASN A 231 15.95 3.32 -3.30
N LYS A 232 15.29 3.66 -4.43
CA LYS A 232 14.54 2.68 -5.25
C LYS A 232 15.36 1.46 -5.62
N GLU A 233 16.63 1.62 -5.99
CA GLU A 233 17.41 0.49 -6.50
C GLU A 233 17.59 -0.63 -5.47
N ASN A 234 17.69 -0.28 -4.17
CA ASN A 234 17.97 -1.24 -3.10
C ASN A 234 16.75 -1.70 -2.31
N CYS A 235 15.56 -1.18 -2.61
CA CYS A 235 14.35 -1.44 -1.84
C CYS A 235 13.39 -2.45 -2.48
N PHE A 236 13.64 -2.91 -3.71
CA PHE A 236 12.77 -3.88 -4.41
C PHE A 236 13.36 -5.29 -4.49
N LEU A 237 12.49 -6.27 -4.60
CA LEU A 237 12.80 -7.61 -5.11
C LEU A 237 13.17 -7.52 -6.61
N GLU A 238 13.61 -8.65 -7.17
CA GLU A 238 14.01 -8.74 -8.59
C GLU A 238 12.86 -8.42 -9.55
N ASP A 239 11.61 -8.70 -9.15
CA ASP A 239 10.42 -8.36 -9.94
C ASP A 239 10.19 -6.84 -10.10
N GLY A 240 10.87 -6.02 -9.28
CA GLY A 240 10.77 -4.57 -9.29
C GLY A 240 9.44 -4.00 -8.83
N CYS A 241 8.49 -4.83 -8.37
CA CYS A 241 7.13 -4.47 -7.93
C CYS A 241 6.98 -4.59 -6.41
N HIS A 242 7.58 -5.62 -5.82
CA HIS A 242 7.48 -5.91 -4.40
C HIS A 242 8.71 -5.38 -3.65
N LEU A 243 8.48 -4.89 -2.44
CA LEU A 243 9.58 -4.43 -1.60
C LEU A 243 10.37 -5.63 -1.06
N ASN A 244 11.68 -5.48 -0.96
CA ASN A 244 12.51 -6.42 -0.23
C ASN A 244 12.56 -6.05 1.27
N ALA A 245 13.28 -6.84 2.06
CA ALA A 245 13.39 -6.61 3.51
C ALA A 245 13.94 -5.22 3.88
N ARG A 246 14.79 -4.61 3.03
CA ARG A 246 15.31 -3.25 3.24
C ARG A 246 14.23 -2.20 3.01
N GLY A 247 13.43 -2.33 1.94
CA GLY A 247 12.29 -1.46 1.68
C GLY A 247 11.27 -1.49 2.82
N HIS A 248 10.92 -2.69 3.28
CA HIS A 248 10.05 -2.87 4.45
C HIS A 248 10.63 -2.25 5.73
N ARG A 249 11.95 -2.37 5.95
CA ARG A 249 12.63 -1.74 7.09
C ARG A 249 12.61 -0.21 7.00
N ALA A 250 12.73 0.39 5.82
CA ALA A 250 12.67 1.83 5.64
C ALA A 250 11.29 2.39 6.05
N ILE A 251 10.20 1.74 5.60
CA ILE A 251 8.83 2.13 6.02
C ILE A 251 8.65 1.97 7.53
N PHE A 252 9.09 0.86 8.10
CA PHE A 252 9.02 0.66 9.54
C PHE A 252 9.76 1.76 10.31
N LYS A 253 10.99 2.09 9.88
CA LYS A 253 11.81 3.12 10.53
C LYS A 253 11.11 4.48 10.48
N GLU A 254 10.58 4.87 9.33
CA GLU A 254 9.83 6.12 9.20
C GLU A 254 8.69 6.19 10.22
N ILE A 255 7.87 5.14 10.30
CA ILE A 255 6.69 5.12 11.16
C ILE A 255 7.12 5.25 12.63
N MET A 256 8.11 4.49 13.06
CA MET A 256 8.57 4.53 14.46
C MET A 256 9.28 5.83 14.84
N GLU A 257 9.88 6.53 13.88
CA GLU A 257 10.62 7.77 14.17
C GLU A 257 9.74 9.02 14.14
N ASN A 258 8.66 8.99 13.35
CA ASN A 258 7.81 10.15 13.10
C ASN A 258 6.42 10.03 13.72
N PHE A 259 6.06 8.88 14.30
CA PHE A 259 4.80 8.69 14.98
C PHE A 259 5.03 8.17 16.39
N ASP A 260 4.34 8.80 17.33
CA ASP A 260 4.31 8.43 18.73
C ASP A 260 3.04 7.60 18.98
N PHE A 261 3.21 6.49 19.67
CA PHE A 261 2.15 5.56 20.05
C PHE A 261 2.04 5.67 21.57
N TYR A 262 0.92 6.17 22.09
CA TYR A 262 0.80 6.43 23.52
C TYR A 262 -0.60 6.12 24.03
N GLU A 263 -0.67 5.68 25.28
CA GLU A 263 -1.94 5.50 25.99
C GLU A 263 -2.37 6.83 26.62
N THR A 264 -3.65 7.16 26.54
CA THR A 264 -4.21 8.25 27.34
C THR A 264 -4.79 7.70 28.63
N GLU A 265 -4.43 8.33 29.77
CA GLU A 265 -4.83 7.93 31.13
C GLU A 265 -6.35 7.72 31.31
N ASN A 266 -7.18 8.34 30.47
CA ASN A 266 -8.63 8.33 30.60
C ASN A 266 -9.35 7.25 29.78
N THR A 267 -8.69 6.51 28.88
CA THR A 267 -9.40 5.59 27.96
C THR A 267 -8.75 4.22 27.79
N ASN A 268 -7.51 4.01 28.24
CA ASN A 268 -6.70 2.82 27.90
C ASN A 268 -6.65 2.52 26.39
N LEU A 269 -6.91 3.53 25.54
CA LEU A 269 -6.80 3.44 24.09
C LEU A 269 -5.44 4.00 23.66
N LEU A 270 -4.78 3.27 22.76
CA LEU A 270 -3.59 3.78 22.09
C LEU A 270 -4.01 4.86 21.09
N ASN A 271 -3.34 5.99 21.14
CA ASN A 271 -3.46 7.06 20.16
C ASN A 271 -2.19 7.14 19.33
N VAL A 272 -2.32 7.61 18.10
CA VAL A 272 -1.19 7.83 17.21
C VAL A 272 -1.15 9.30 16.83
N ARG A 273 -0.02 9.94 17.08
CA ARG A 273 0.22 11.32 16.64
C ARG A 273 1.52 11.42 15.88
N LYS A 274 1.53 12.28 14.87
CA LYS A 274 2.77 12.68 14.20
C LYS A 274 3.62 13.50 15.17
N ILE A 275 4.89 13.14 15.29
CA ILE A 275 5.88 13.87 16.09
C ILE A 275 6.32 15.09 15.29
N PHE A 276 5.95 16.29 15.74
CA PHE A 276 6.56 17.52 15.25
C PHE A 276 7.91 17.71 15.96
N ARG A 277 8.98 17.24 15.34
CA ARG A 277 10.32 17.64 15.77
C ARG A 277 10.52 19.08 15.31
N TYR A 278 10.38 20.03 16.21
CA TYR A 278 10.93 21.37 15.99
C TYR A 278 12.43 21.18 15.79
N PHE A 279 12.89 21.34 14.54
CA PHE A 279 14.31 21.50 14.26
C PHE A 279 14.73 22.82 14.91
N MET A 280 15.20 22.73 16.16
CA MET A 280 16.10 23.73 16.71
C MET A 280 17.45 23.49 16.02
N GLU A 281 17.57 23.93 14.76
CA GLU A 281 18.89 24.12 14.18
C GLU A 281 19.55 25.23 14.98
N ASN A 282 20.52 24.81 15.79
CA ASN A 282 21.32 25.67 16.64
C ASN A 282 21.89 26.82 15.81
N GLN A 283 21.52 28.04 16.18
CA GLN A 283 22.47 29.13 16.18
C GLN A 283 23.64 28.71 17.06
N ASN A 284 24.78 28.42 16.44
CA ASN A 284 26.12 28.47 17.04
C ASN A 284 27.11 28.73 15.90
#